data_AF-A0A9P1AJD4-F1
#
_entry.id   AF-A0A9P1AJD4-F1
#
_cell.length_a   1.000
_cell.length_b   1.000
_cell.length_c   1.000
_cell.angle_alpha   90.00
_cell.angle_beta   90.00
_cell.angle_gamma   90.00
#
_symmetry.space_group_name_H-M   'P 1'
#
loop_
_entity.id
_entity.type
_entity.pdbx_description
1 polymer ?
#
loop_
_entity_poly.entity_id
_entity_poly.type
_entity_poly.pdbx_seq_one_letter_code
_entity_poly.pdbx_strand_id
1 'polypeptide(L)'
;MENSTSKQMGGGSLPKTPKQKQEKTTGEKDREKDEKARMHNKKMQERDLPRYKHKEAFVETTKAVYEIHSELGQGSFGAVYLVSRRSDHKQFAMKCESVNMKRSILPHEASVLLALGLLKSPHFVDMIDHGLVPNRFLFVVLKLVGLNLWDLRMRIPDRKYSMGTTVRIGEQTLAALRDMHRVGVLHRDIKPPNFACGREEDDTLHTIFVLDFGLCRKIAKKGQDLRQPRKECAFRGTTRYASMAAHDNKEQSRKDDLESWWYMICEMMVFDIPWKQCRGVDRDNVKKSKMKLREDETYFKFLFRKAGYEQMSAILFYLDKLEYTSIPDYDYIYHQLQNVAFVNSIAPKTPLDWDPKKEYRGPVYKENQNYIVKALE
;
A
#
# COMPACT_ATOMS: atom_id res chain seq x y z
N MET A 1 12.36 -41.65 -83.35
CA MET A 1 11.68 -40.38 -83.09
C MET A 1 11.14 -40.43 -81.67
N GLU A 2 11.36 -39.34 -80.94
CA GLU A 2 10.57 -38.83 -79.81
C GLU A 2 10.74 -39.41 -78.38
N ASN A 3 11.40 -38.56 -77.60
CA ASN A 3 11.00 -37.99 -76.31
C ASN A 3 11.06 -38.83 -75.03
N SER A 4 12.15 -38.54 -74.29
CA SER A 4 12.28 -38.62 -72.86
C SER A 4 11.25 -37.74 -72.13
N THR A 5 10.58 -38.31 -71.12
CA THR A 5 9.93 -37.54 -70.06
C THR A 5 10.18 -38.22 -68.71
N SER A 6 10.85 -37.48 -67.83
CA SER A 6 11.15 -37.80 -66.45
C SER A 6 9.88 -37.71 -65.59
N LYS A 7 9.53 -38.79 -64.89
CA LYS A 7 8.48 -38.78 -63.86
C LYS A 7 9.10 -38.39 -62.51
N GLN A 8 8.69 -37.24 -61.99
CA GLN A 8 8.92 -36.79 -60.62
C GLN A 8 8.22 -37.72 -59.62
N MET A 9 8.92 -38.11 -58.55
CA MET A 9 8.34 -38.75 -57.37
C MET A 9 7.59 -37.70 -56.54
N GLY A 10 6.27 -37.86 -56.42
CA GLY A 10 5.41 -37.07 -55.55
C GLY A 10 5.59 -37.48 -54.08
N GLY A 11 5.84 -36.48 -53.23
CA GLY A 11 6.07 -36.64 -51.79
C GLY A 11 4.85 -37.18 -51.04
N GLY A 12 5.07 -38.23 -50.26
CA GLY A 12 4.14 -38.71 -49.25
C GLY A 12 3.96 -37.67 -48.15
N SER A 13 2.70 -37.33 -47.87
CA SER A 13 2.30 -36.45 -46.78
C SER A 13 2.45 -37.17 -45.44
N LEU A 14 3.28 -36.60 -44.56
CA LEU A 14 3.42 -37.03 -43.17
C LEU A 14 2.10 -36.80 -42.41
N PRO A 15 1.68 -37.73 -41.53
CA PRO A 15 0.50 -37.53 -40.69
C PRO A 15 0.72 -36.36 -39.73
N LYS A 16 -0.25 -35.44 -39.69
CA LYS A 16 -0.26 -34.30 -38.76
C LYS A 16 -0.22 -34.84 -37.33
N THR A 17 0.84 -34.48 -36.60
CA THR A 17 0.95 -34.70 -35.15
C THR A 17 -0.24 -34.07 -34.43
N PRO A 18 -0.85 -34.75 -33.44
CA PRO A 18 -1.89 -34.15 -32.62
C PRO A 18 -1.32 -32.94 -31.90
N LYS A 19 -1.96 -31.77 -32.02
CA LYS A 19 -1.63 -30.60 -31.20
C LYS A 19 -1.75 -31.01 -29.73
N GLN A 20 -0.63 -31.25 -29.07
CA GLN A 20 -0.57 -31.39 -27.61
C GLN A 20 -1.13 -30.09 -27.03
N LYS A 21 -2.33 -30.14 -26.44
CA LYS A 21 -2.81 -29.08 -25.55
C LYS A 21 -1.87 -29.10 -24.35
N GLN A 22 -0.91 -28.18 -24.30
CA GLN A 22 -0.13 -27.93 -23.10
C GLN A 22 -1.11 -27.60 -21.97
N GLU A 23 -1.20 -28.48 -20.98
CA GLU A 23 -1.94 -28.21 -19.75
C GLU A 23 -1.25 -27.09 -19.00
N LYS A 24 -1.85 -25.90 -19.03
CA LYS A 24 -1.38 -24.75 -18.27
C LYS A 24 -1.32 -25.10 -16.78
N THR A 25 -0.22 -24.73 -16.13
CA THR A 25 -0.05 -24.88 -14.69
C THR A 25 -1.12 -24.09 -13.93
N THR A 26 -1.43 -24.46 -12.69
CA THR A 26 -2.38 -23.72 -11.81
C THR A 26 -2.02 -22.24 -11.71
N GLY A 27 -0.72 -21.91 -11.60
CA GLY A 27 -0.24 -20.53 -11.57
C GLY A 27 -0.45 -19.74 -12.88
N GLU A 28 -0.36 -20.39 -14.04
CA GLU A 28 -0.66 -19.74 -15.33
C GLU A 28 -2.17 -19.50 -15.52
N LYS A 29 -3.01 -20.44 -15.06
CA LYS A 29 -4.47 -20.29 -15.08
C LYS A 29 -4.93 -19.14 -14.18
N ASP A 30 -4.31 -18.98 -13.00
CA ASP A 30 -4.63 -17.88 -12.07
C ASP A 30 -4.20 -16.52 -12.64
N ARG A 31 -3.01 -16.42 -13.24
CA ARG A 31 -2.55 -15.20 -13.91
C ARG A 31 -3.48 -14.76 -15.05
N GLU A 32 -3.90 -15.69 -15.90
CA GLU A 32 -4.82 -15.40 -17.00
C GLU A 32 -6.20 -14.95 -16.49
N LYS A 33 -6.67 -15.52 -15.37
CA LYS A 33 -7.92 -15.12 -14.73
C LYS A 33 -7.84 -13.71 -14.14
N ASP A 34 -6.72 -13.35 -13.52
CA ASP A 34 -6.47 -12.03 -12.96
C ASP A 34 -6.35 -10.97 -14.06
N GLU A 35 -5.69 -11.29 -15.18
CA GLU A 35 -5.58 -10.39 -16.33
C GLU A 35 -6.95 -10.13 -16.99
N LYS A 36 -7.75 -11.18 -17.18
CA LYS A 36 -9.14 -11.04 -17.67
C LYS A 36 -10.00 -10.22 -16.72
N ALA A 37 -9.82 -10.38 -15.41
CA ALA A 37 -10.51 -9.56 -14.42
C ALA A 37 -10.09 -8.08 -14.50
N ARG A 38 -8.79 -7.81 -14.64
CA ARG A 38 -8.25 -6.46 -14.80
C ARG A 38 -8.79 -5.75 -16.06
N MET A 39 -8.83 -6.45 -17.19
CA MET A 39 -9.37 -5.92 -18.45
C MET A 39 -10.88 -5.65 -18.35
N HIS A 40 -11.64 -6.55 -17.72
CA HIS A 40 -13.07 -6.32 -17.43
C HIS A 40 -13.27 -5.08 -16.57
N ASN A 41 -12.53 -4.99 -15.45
CA ASN A 41 -12.63 -3.87 -14.52
C ASN A 41 -12.32 -2.53 -15.20
N LYS A 42 -11.27 -2.48 -16.04
CA LYS A 42 -10.93 -1.28 -16.81
C LYS A 42 -12.10 -0.82 -17.70
N LYS A 43 -12.73 -1.75 -18.44
CA LYS A 43 -13.92 -1.44 -19.26
C LYS A 43 -15.09 -0.93 -18.44
N MET A 44 -15.35 -1.53 -17.28
CA MET A 44 -16.43 -1.08 -16.39
C MET A 44 -16.16 0.32 -15.85
N GLN A 45 -14.90 0.62 -15.50
CA GLN A 45 -14.52 1.95 -15.03
C GLN A 45 -14.71 3.03 -16.09
N GLU A 46 -14.26 2.81 -17.33
CA GLU A 46 -14.43 3.75 -18.46
C GLU A 46 -15.91 4.01 -18.77
N ARG A 47 -16.76 3.00 -18.59
CA ARG A 47 -18.20 3.12 -18.83
C ARG A 47 -18.92 3.84 -17.69
N ASP A 48 -18.63 3.45 -16.45
CA ASP A 48 -19.51 3.75 -15.31
C ASP A 48 -19.07 4.98 -14.52
N LEU A 49 -17.75 5.24 -14.38
CA LEU A 49 -17.22 6.30 -13.50
C LEU A 49 -17.54 7.71 -14.00
N PRO A 50 -17.47 8.74 -13.12
CA PRO A 50 -17.81 10.12 -13.48
C PRO A 50 -17.02 10.67 -14.66
N ARG A 51 -17.71 11.41 -15.53
CA ARG A 51 -17.12 12.10 -16.70
C ARG A 51 -17.07 13.61 -16.50
N TYR A 52 -16.07 14.06 -15.76
CA TYR A 52 -15.89 15.46 -15.38
C TYR A 52 -15.58 16.39 -16.57
N LYS A 53 -14.98 15.89 -17.66
CA LYS A 53 -14.62 16.73 -18.82
C LYS A 53 -15.80 17.12 -19.72
N HIS A 54 -16.93 16.38 -19.70
CA HIS A 54 -17.90 16.50 -20.80
C HIS A 54 -19.39 16.29 -20.49
N LYS A 55 -19.86 15.97 -19.26
CA LYS A 55 -21.31 15.89 -18.97
C LYS A 55 -21.74 15.71 -17.51
N GLU A 56 -20.86 15.28 -16.61
CA GLU A 56 -21.22 14.96 -15.23
C GLU A 56 -20.30 15.66 -14.25
N ALA A 57 -20.66 16.90 -13.95
CA ALA A 57 -19.94 17.73 -12.99
C ALA A 57 -20.42 17.52 -11.56
N PHE A 58 -21.56 16.84 -11.32
CA PHE A 58 -22.16 16.78 -9.98
C PHE A 58 -22.53 15.37 -9.54
N VAL A 59 -22.35 15.11 -8.25
CA VAL A 59 -22.88 13.94 -7.53
C VAL A 59 -23.71 14.45 -6.36
N GLU A 60 -25.00 14.15 -6.40
CA GLU A 60 -25.95 14.51 -5.36
C GLU A 60 -26.16 13.35 -4.39
N THR A 61 -26.17 13.66 -3.10
CA THR A 61 -26.37 12.71 -2.00
C THR A 61 -27.48 13.22 -1.09
N THR A 62 -27.91 12.39 -0.13
CA THR A 62 -28.85 12.83 0.91
C THR A 62 -28.29 13.91 1.82
N LYS A 63 -26.97 14.11 1.86
CA LYS A 63 -26.31 15.09 2.74
C LYS A 63 -25.84 16.33 2.00
N ALA A 64 -25.43 16.21 0.74
CA ALA A 64 -24.77 17.29 0.01
C ALA A 64 -24.76 17.08 -1.51
N VAL A 65 -24.47 18.17 -2.23
CA VAL A 65 -24.12 18.12 -3.66
C VAL A 65 -22.62 18.37 -3.79
N TYR A 66 -21.94 17.48 -4.51
CA TYR A 66 -20.50 17.55 -4.76
C TYR A 66 -20.23 17.85 -6.24
N GLU A 67 -19.44 18.87 -6.51
CA GLU A 67 -18.93 19.19 -7.85
C GLU A 67 -17.59 18.50 -8.08
N ILE A 68 -17.42 17.84 -9.23
CA ILE A 68 -16.21 17.09 -9.62
C ILE A 68 -15.32 17.98 -10.48
N HIS A 69 -14.08 18.16 -10.05
CA HIS A 69 -13.11 19.03 -10.72
C HIS A 69 -12.12 18.28 -11.60
N SER A 70 -11.46 17.27 -11.03
CA SER A 70 -10.38 16.54 -11.71
C SER A 70 -10.19 15.16 -11.13
N GLU A 71 -9.55 14.27 -11.90
CA GLU A 71 -9.06 13.00 -11.39
C GLU A 71 -7.72 13.21 -10.66
N LEU A 72 -7.63 12.70 -9.43
CA LEU A 72 -6.40 12.68 -8.61
C LEU A 72 -5.58 11.41 -8.86
N GLY A 73 -6.24 10.30 -9.20
CA GLY A 73 -5.58 9.08 -9.63
C GLY A 73 -6.56 7.95 -9.91
N GLN A 74 -6.14 7.02 -10.77
CA GLN A 74 -6.90 5.85 -11.16
C GLN A 74 -6.11 4.56 -10.93
N GLY A 75 -6.77 3.59 -10.30
CA GLY A 75 -6.22 2.27 -9.98
C GLY A 75 -7.04 1.13 -10.59
N SER A 76 -6.62 -0.10 -10.30
CA SER A 76 -7.29 -1.30 -10.80
C SER A 76 -8.71 -1.51 -10.24
N PHE A 77 -9.02 -0.88 -9.11
CA PHE A 77 -10.28 -1.03 -8.39
C PHE A 77 -11.22 0.18 -8.53
N GLY A 78 -10.71 1.36 -8.89
CA GLY A 78 -11.53 2.56 -9.00
C GLY A 78 -10.70 3.79 -9.33
N ALA A 79 -11.34 4.96 -9.24
CA ALA A 79 -10.67 6.25 -9.41
C ALA A 79 -10.98 7.19 -8.24
N VAL A 80 -10.08 8.13 -8.00
CA VAL A 80 -10.23 9.16 -6.98
C VAL A 80 -10.31 10.51 -7.68
N TYR A 81 -11.30 11.30 -7.30
CA TYR A 81 -11.55 12.62 -7.87
C TYR A 81 -11.42 13.73 -6.82
N LEU A 82 -10.92 14.89 -7.23
CA LEU A 82 -11.05 16.13 -6.49
C LEU A 82 -12.48 16.62 -6.64
N VAL A 83 -13.15 16.83 -5.51
CA VAL A 83 -14.52 17.36 -5.49
C VAL A 83 -14.63 18.54 -4.54
N SER A 84 -15.60 19.43 -4.76
CA SER A 84 -15.99 20.46 -3.79
C SER A 84 -17.45 20.32 -3.40
N ARG A 85 -17.76 20.41 -2.12
CA ARG A 85 -19.15 20.46 -1.66
C ARG A 85 -19.75 21.82 -1.98
N ARG A 86 -20.93 21.88 -2.62
CA ARG A 86 -21.53 23.15 -3.09
C ARG A 86 -21.93 24.11 -1.98
N SER A 87 -22.25 23.63 -0.79
CA SER A 87 -22.75 24.47 0.30
C SER A 87 -21.67 25.39 0.90
N ASP A 88 -20.40 24.97 0.86
CA ASP A 88 -19.28 25.67 1.52
C ASP A 88 -18.02 25.73 0.66
N HIS A 89 -18.07 25.23 -0.57
CA HIS A 89 -16.95 25.10 -1.50
C HIS A 89 -15.73 24.34 -0.94
N LYS A 90 -15.89 23.62 0.17
CA LYS A 90 -14.80 22.86 0.79
C LYS A 90 -14.41 21.68 -0.10
N GLN A 91 -13.11 21.46 -0.25
CA GLN A 91 -12.55 20.43 -1.11
C GLN A 91 -12.38 19.09 -0.41
N PHE A 92 -12.64 18.01 -1.13
CA PHE A 92 -12.60 16.62 -0.67
C PHE A 92 -12.03 15.69 -1.75
N ALA A 93 -11.69 14.47 -1.36
CA ALA A 93 -11.38 13.39 -2.29
C ALA A 93 -12.57 12.43 -2.38
N MET A 94 -13.08 12.17 -3.58
CA MET A 94 -14.15 11.19 -3.82
C MET A 94 -13.58 9.95 -4.50
N LYS A 95 -13.52 8.84 -3.77
CA LYS A 95 -13.14 7.53 -4.33
C LYS A 95 -14.39 6.85 -4.87
N CYS A 96 -14.35 6.44 -6.14
CA CYS A 96 -15.46 5.81 -6.84
C CYS A 96 -15.07 4.42 -7.35
N GLU A 97 -16.01 3.49 -7.29
CA GLU A 97 -15.86 2.11 -7.77
C GLU A 97 -17.12 1.69 -8.53
N SER A 98 -16.97 1.13 -9.73
CA SER A 98 -18.12 0.67 -10.53
C SER A 98 -18.92 -0.43 -9.79
N VAL A 99 -20.25 -0.36 -9.84
CA VAL A 99 -21.13 -1.41 -9.29
C VAL A 99 -21.02 -2.74 -10.05
N ASN A 100 -20.50 -2.69 -11.28
CA ASN A 100 -20.35 -3.84 -12.18
C ASN A 100 -18.97 -4.52 -12.08
N MET A 101 -18.19 -4.14 -11.07
CA MET A 101 -16.92 -4.76 -10.73
C MET A 101 -17.15 -6.21 -10.26
N LYS A 102 -16.32 -7.14 -10.74
CA LYS A 102 -16.41 -8.57 -10.36
C LYS A 102 -16.22 -8.80 -8.86
N ARG A 103 -15.44 -7.93 -8.21
CA ARG A 103 -15.19 -7.92 -6.76
C ARG A 103 -15.11 -6.49 -6.31
N SER A 104 -16.16 -6.04 -5.64
CA SER A 104 -16.21 -4.71 -5.03
C SER A 104 -15.35 -4.67 -3.77
N ILE A 105 -14.54 -3.63 -3.61
CA ILE A 105 -13.63 -3.44 -2.47
C ILE A 105 -14.02 -2.21 -1.64
N LEU A 106 -14.59 -1.18 -2.29
CA LEU A 106 -14.91 0.09 -1.64
C LEU A 106 -15.78 -0.03 -0.36
N PRO A 107 -16.81 -0.91 -0.28
CA PRO A 107 -17.57 -1.09 0.96
C PRO A 107 -16.74 -1.61 2.13
N HIS A 108 -15.77 -2.50 1.85
CA HIS A 108 -14.86 -3.02 2.87
C HIS A 108 -13.92 -1.92 3.38
N GLU A 109 -13.37 -1.11 2.47
CA GLU A 109 -12.55 0.05 2.81
C GLU A 109 -13.31 1.08 3.64
N ALA A 110 -14.55 1.40 3.28
CA ALA A 110 -15.42 2.28 4.08
C ALA A 110 -15.65 1.74 5.50
N SER A 111 -15.88 0.42 5.64
CA SER A 111 -16.04 -0.22 6.96
C SER A 111 -14.76 -0.14 7.81
N VAL A 112 -13.58 -0.24 7.19
CA VAL A 112 -12.29 -0.09 7.88
C VAL A 112 -12.09 1.35 8.34
N LEU A 113 -12.32 2.33 7.46
CA LEU A 113 -12.23 3.75 7.79
C LEU A 113 -13.15 4.16 8.94
N LEU A 114 -14.40 3.71 8.92
CA LEU A 114 -15.35 3.94 10.01
C LEU A 114 -14.84 3.40 11.35
N ALA A 115 -14.27 2.19 11.36
CA ALA A 115 -13.72 1.60 12.57
C ALA A 115 -12.50 2.37 13.08
N LEU A 116 -11.62 2.82 12.19
CA LEU A 116 -10.43 3.61 12.52
C LEU A 116 -10.79 5.02 13.02
N GLY A 117 -11.87 5.61 12.53
CA GLY A 117 -12.38 6.91 13.00
C GLY A 117 -12.74 6.92 14.49
N LEU A 118 -12.99 5.76 15.10
CA LEU A 118 -13.25 5.64 16.53
C LEU A 118 -12.00 5.83 17.41
N LEU A 119 -10.80 5.64 16.86
CA LEU A 119 -9.54 5.69 17.62
C LEU A 119 -9.08 7.11 17.95
N LYS A 120 -9.69 8.14 17.34
CA LYS A 120 -9.24 9.54 17.40
C LYS A 120 -7.72 9.69 17.14
N SER A 121 -7.17 8.83 16.26
CA SER A 121 -5.78 8.91 15.83
C SER A 121 -5.64 9.98 14.74
N PRO A 122 -4.58 10.81 14.76
CA PRO A 122 -4.41 11.88 13.79
C PRO A 122 -4.07 11.38 12.37
N HIS A 123 -3.77 10.08 12.23
CA HIS A 123 -3.23 9.49 11.01
C HIS A 123 -4.29 8.89 10.07
N PHE A 124 -5.58 8.99 10.39
CA PHE A 124 -6.66 8.48 9.53
C PHE A 124 -7.53 9.63 9.02
N VAL A 125 -7.90 9.56 7.76
CA VAL A 125 -8.78 10.55 7.13
C VAL A 125 -10.23 10.34 7.55
N ASP A 126 -10.95 11.44 7.74
CA ASP A 126 -12.38 11.39 8.02
C ASP A 126 -13.15 10.98 6.77
N MET A 127 -14.12 10.08 6.97
CA MET A 127 -15.13 9.77 5.97
C MET A 127 -16.31 10.74 6.11
N ILE A 128 -16.46 11.63 5.14
CA ILE A 128 -17.42 12.73 5.14
C ILE A 128 -18.78 12.25 4.65
N ASP A 129 -18.77 11.47 3.57
CA ASP A 129 -19.99 10.94 2.98
C ASP A 129 -19.73 9.64 2.21
N HIS A 130 -20.80 8.95 1.85
CA HIS A 130 -20.74 7.77 0.99
C HIS A 130 -22.10 7.56 0.33
N GLY A 131 -22.12 6.78 -0.75
CA GLY A 131 -23.37 6.45 -1.40
C GLY A 131 -23.21 5.64 -2.67
N LEU A 132 -24.29 5.59 -3.43
CA LEU A 132 -24.44 4.86 -4.66
C LEU A 132 -25.07 5.77 -5.70
N VAL A 133 -24.45 5.87 -6.87
CA VAL A 133 -25.10 6.34 -8.08
C VAL A 133 -25.69 5.12 -8.79
N PRO A 134 -27.03 5.00 -8.90
CA PRO A 134 -27.69 3.79 -9.39
C PRO A 134 -27.14 3.30 -10.72
N ASN A 135 -26.96 1.98 -10.84
CA ASN A 135 -26.44 1.28 -12.03
C ASN A 135 -25.02 1.69 -12.48
N ARG A 136 -24.30 2.51 -11.70
CA ARG A 136 -23.02 3.07 -12.12
C ARG A 136 -21.90 2.83 -11.13
N PHE A 137 -21.86 3.53 -10.01
CA PHE A 137 -20.74 3.44 -9.09
C PHE A 137 -21.13 3.69 -7.64
N LEU A 138 -20.43 3.02 -6.74
CA LEU A 138 -20.33 3.35 -5.32
C LEU A 138 -19.33 4.50 -5.16
N PHE A 139 -19.51 5.34 -4.15
CA PHE A 139 -18.53 6.35 -3.81
C PHE A 139 -18.37 6.52 -2.29
N VAL A 140 -17.20 7.01 -1.91
CA VAL A 140 -16.87 7.49 -0.56
C VAL A 140 -16.19 8.84 -0.70
N VAL A 141 -16.66 9.83 0.05
CA VAL A 141 -16.08 11.17 0.16
C VAL A 141 -15.21 11.23 1.42
N LEU A 142 -13.94 11.54 1.23
CA LEU A 142 -12.90 11.57 2.26
C LEU A 142 -12.31 12.98 2.39
N LYS A 143 -11.74 13.28 3.55
CA LYS A 143 -10.88 14.45 3.71
C LYS A 143 -9.80 14.46 2.63
N LEU A 144 -9.65 15.59 1.93
CA LEU A 144 -8.55 15.78 0.99
C LEU A 144 -7.24 15.99 1.75
N VAL A 145 -6.21 15.25 1.38
CA VAL A 145 -4.85 15.37 1.94
C VAL A 145 -3.88 15.86 0.88
N GLY A 146 -2.63 16.13 1.29
CA GLY A 146 -1.56 16.55 0.42
C GLY A 146 -0.97 15.39 -0.39
N LEU A 147 0.30 15.55 -0.77
CA LEU A 147 1.00 14.58 -1.60
C LEU A 147 1.41 13.35 -0.80
N ASN A 148 1.44 12.20 -1.47
CA ASN A 148 1.98 10.99 -0.88
C ASN A 148 3.50 11.06 -0.71
N LEU A 149 4.06 10.20 0.17
CA LEU A 149 5.50 10.16 0.47
C LEU A 149 6.36 9.75 -0.74
N TRP A 150 5.78 9.15 -1.77
CA TRP A 150 6.52 8.93 -3.01
C TRP A 150 6.66 10.23 -3.80
N ASP A 151 5.55 10.92 -4.04
CA ASP A 151 5.50 12.14 -4.85
C ASP A 151 6.21 13.31 -4.17
N LEU A 152 6.11 13.43 -2.85
CA LEU A 152 6.91 14.38 -2.06
C LEU A 152 8.40 14.14 -2.28
N ARG A 153 8.84 12.89 -2.18
CA ARG A 153 10.25 12.53 -2.42
C ARG A 153 10.69 12.90 -3.83
N MET A 154 9.83 12.75 -4.84
CA MET A 154 10.15 13.12 -6.22
C MET A 154 10.33 14.63 -6.43
N ARG A 155 9.80 15.47 -5.53
CA ARG A 155 9.97 16.93 -5.56
C ARG A 155 11.23 17.43 -4.86
N ILE A 156 11.88 16.60 -4.06
CA ILE A 156 13.16 16.94 -3.43
C ILE A 156 14.27 16.85 -4.48
N PRO A 157 15.20 17.82 -4.57
CA PRO A 157 16.23 17.87 -5.62
C PRO A 157 16.97 16.54 -5.82
N ASP A 158 17.45 15.92 -4.74
CA ASP A 158 18.18 14.65 -4.78
C ASP A 158 17.29 13.40 -4.73
N ARG A 159 15.97 13.59 -4.59
CA ARG A 159 14.98 12.53 -4.35
C ARG A 159 15.27 11.68 -3.12
N LYS A 160 15.87 12.32 -2.13
CA LYS A 160 16.35 11.75 -0.88
C LYS A 160 15.81 12.56 0.28
N TYR A 161 15.08 11.90 1.17
CA TYR A 161 14.72 12.54 2.44
C TYR A 161 15.98 12.71 3.30
N SER A 162 16.03 13.78 4.07
CA SER A 162 16.98 13.90 5.17
C SER A 162 16.70 12.81 6.21
N MET A 163 17.70 12.53 7.04
CA MET A 163 17.53 11.56 8.13
C MET A 163 16.47 12.02 9.13
N GLY A 164 16.40 13.33 9.41
CA GLY A 164 15.36 13.91 10.27
C GLY A 164 13.94 13.65 9.76
N THR A 165 13.72 13.94 8.47
CA THR A 165 12.44 13.63 7.81
C THR A 165 12.13 12.13 7.81
N THR A 166 13.13 11.29 7.55
CA THR A 166 12.96 9.82 7.51
C THR A 166 12.57 9.27 8.89
N VAL A 167 13.20 9.73 9.96
CA VAL A 167 12.85 9.34 11.34
C VAL A 167 11.41 9.78 11.67
N ARG A 168 11.03 11.03 11.36
CA ARG A 168 9.66 11.54 11.61
C ARG A 168 8.60 10.76 10.82
N ILE A 169 8.90 10.39 9.57
CA ILE A 169 8.06 9.47 8.79
C ILE A 169 7.93 8.13 9.51
N GLY A 170 9.06 7.55 9.94
CA GLY A 170 9.09 6.28 10.67
C GLY A 170 8.20 6.29 11.90
N GLU A 171 8.32 7.32 12.74
CA GLU A 171 7.55 7.47 13.98
C GLU A 171 6.04 7.56 13.73
N GLN A 172 5.60 8.45 12.82
CA GLN A 172 4.18 8.64 12.54
C GLN A 172 3.56 7.41 11.86
N THR A 173 4.26 6.81 10.90
CA THR A 173 3.74 5.61 10.21
C THR A 173 3.71 4.40 11.15
N LEU A 174 4.69 4.25 12.05
CA LEU A 174 4.67 3.24 13.11
C LEU A 174 3.49 3.44 14.06
N ALA A 175 3.23 4.68 14.50
CA ALA A 175 2.08 5.01 15.34
C ALA A 175 0.75 4.63 14.65
N ALA A 176 0.61 4.95 13.36
CA ALA A 176 -0.57 4.61 12.58
C ALA A 176 -0.76 3.09 12.46
N LEU A 177 0.31 2.33 12.20
CA LEU A 177 0.24 0.87 12.13
C LEU A 177 -0.09 0.24 13.48
N ARG A 178 0.52 0.74 14.56
CA ARG A 178 0.15 0.33 15.91
C ARG A 178 -1.34 0.55 16.13
N ASP A 179 -1.87 1.73 15.83
CA ASP A 179 -3.28 2.05 16.05
C ASP A 179 -4.23 1.17 15.21
N MET A 180 -3.90 0.86 13.95
CA MET A 180 -4.66 -0.10 13.13
C MET A 180 -4.64 -1.52 13.74
N HIS A 181 -3.45 -1.99 14.14
CA HIS A 181 -3.27 -3.32 14.70
C HIS A 181 -3.95 -3.47 16.06
N ARG A 182 -4.00 -2.39 16.84
CA ARG A 182 -4.70 -2.31 18.12
C ARG A 182 -6.19 -2.49 17.97
N VAL A 183 -6.81 -2.27 16.80
CA VAL A 183 -8.24 -2.57 16.55
C VAL A 183 -8.45 -3.80 15.67
N GLY A 184 -7.41 -4.63 15.53
CA GLY A 184 -7.51 -5.88 14.80
C GLY A 184 -7.63 -5.71 13.29
N VAL A 185 -7.03 -4.66 12.71
CA VAL A 185 -6.95 -4.45 11.25
C VAL A 185 -5.49 -4.50 10.80
N LEU A 186 -5.20 -5.32 9.79
CA LEU A 186 -3.96 -5.26 9.02
C LEU A 186 -4.16 -4.42 7.76
N HIS A 187 -3.13 -3.72 7.31
CA HIS A 187 -3.12 -2.97 6.07
C HIS A 187 -2.75 -3.82 4.85
N ARG A 188 -1.68 -4.61 4.94
CA ARG A 188 -1.14 -5.54 3.91
C ARG A 188 -0.63 -4.91 2.61
N ASP A 189 -0.44 -3.59 2.57
CA ASP A 189 0.17 -2.91 1.42
C ASP A 189 0.91 -1.64 1.84
N ILE A 190 1.82 -1.79 2.80
CA ILE A 190 2.63 -0.69 3.32
C ILE A 190 3.65 -0.26 2.26
N LYS A 191 3.55 1.01 1.83
CA LYS A 191 4.42 1.60 0.81
C LYS A 191 4.29 3.13 0.81
N PRO A 192 5.30 3.88 0.31
CA PRO A 192 5.26 5.34 0.33
C PRO A 192 4.01 5.96 -0.35
N PRO A 193 3.50 5.45 -1.48
CA PRO A 193 2.26 5.96 -2.08
C PRO A 193 0.99 5.89 -1.19
N ASN A 194 0.98 5.00 -0.18
CA ASN A 194 -0.16 4.81 0.72
C ASN A 194 -0.05 5.65 2.01
N PHE A 195 0.90 6.58 2.07
CA PHE A 195 1.01 7.57 3.14
C PHE A 195 1.14 8.95 2.52
N ALA A 196 0.41 9.95 3.04
CA ALA A 196 0.45 11.31 2.52
C ALA A 196 0.54 12.36 3.62
N CYS A 197 1.21 13.47 3.34
CA CYS A 197 1.18 14.61 4.25
C CYS A 197 -0.21 15.27 4.25
N GLY A 198 -0.54 15.99 5.32
CA GLY A 198 -1.70 16.89 5.32
C GLY A 198 -1.48 18.12 4.46
N ARG A 199 -2.42 19.06 4.56
CA ARG A 199 -2.39 20.31 3.79
C ARG A 199 -2.02 21.47 4.69
N GLU A 200 -1.35 22.47 4.11
CA GLU A 200 -1.04 23.72 4.80
C GLU A 200 -2.31 24.48 5.19
N GLU A 201 -3.31 24.54 4.30
CA GLU A 201 -4.61 25.18 4.53
C GLU A 201 -5.38 24.58 5.72
N ASP A 202 -5.12 23.32 6.04
CA ASP A 202 -5.73 22.60 7.17
C ASP A 202 -4.83 22.61 8.42
N ASP A 203 -3.69 23.30 8.39
CA ASP A 203 -2.62 23.26 9.40
C ASP A 203 -2.10 21.84 9.73
N THR A 204 -2.15 20.94 8.75
CA THR A 204 -1.79 19.51 8.93
C THR A 204 -0.58 19.08 8.10
N LEU A 205 0.20 20.01 7.54
CA LEU A 205 1.33 19.70 6.66
C LEU A 205 2.41 18.79 7.32
N HIS A 206 2.49 18.79 8.65
CA HIS A 206 3.38 17.92 9.44
C HIS A 206 2.74 16.61 9.91
N THR A 207 1.48 16.35 9.55
CA THR A 207 0.76 15.10 9.84
C THR A 207 0.81 14.17 8.64
N ILE A 208 1.10 12.89 8.87
CA ILE A 208 1.05 11.83 7.85
C ILE A 208 -0.25 11.04 8.03
N PHE A 209 -0.99 10.89 6.94
CA PHE A 209 -2.23 10.13 6.84
C PHE A 209 -2.01 8.82 6.11
N VAL A 210 -2.63 7.74 6.59
CA VAL A 210 -2.68 6.44 5.93
C VAL A 210 -3.79 6.44 4.88
N LEU A 211 -3.48 5.92 3.70
CA LEU A 211 -4.38 5.86 2.55
C LEU A 211 -4.54 4.42 2.05
N ASP A 212 -5.58 4.21 1.24
CA ASP A 212 -5.90 2.96 0.54
C ASP A 212 -6.06 1.73 1.44
N PHE A 213 -7.27 1.56 1.98
CA PHE A 213 -7.61 0.45 2.85
C PHE A 213 -8.16 -0.76 2.07
N GLY A 214 -8.09 -0.74 0.72
CA GLY A 214 -8.70 -1.76 -0.11
C GLY A 214 -8.12 -3.17 0.10
N LEU A 215 -6.85 -3.27 0.52
CA LEU A 215 -6.20 -4.54 0.84
C LEU A 215 -6.22 -4.88 2.33
N CYS A 216 -6.85 -4.06 3.17
CA CYS A 216 -6.91 -4.30 4.61
C CYS A 216 -7.59 -5.63 4.95
N ARG A 217 -7.28 -6.19 6.12
CA ARG A 217 -7.91 -7.42 6.63
C ARG A 217 -8.21 -7.30 8.11
N LYS A 218 -9.48 -7.52 8.48
CA LYS A 218 -9.87 -7.71 9.88
C LYS A 218 -9.36 -9.06 10.37
N ILE A 219 -8.42 -9.01 11.32
CA ILE A 219 -7.79 -10.16 11.94
C ILE A 219 -8.39 -10.53 13.29
N ALA A 220 -9.07 -9.59 13.95
CA ALA A 220 -9.88 -9.87 15.12
C ALA A 220 -11.29 -10.33 14.72
N LYS A 221 -11.89 -11.20 15.54
CA LYS A 221 -13.30 -11.62 15.46
C LYS A 221 -13.78 -11.86 16.88
N LYS A 222 -15.03 -11.50 17.24
CA LYS A 222 -15.62 -11.72 18.57
C LYS A 222 -15.13 -13.01 19.26
N GLY A 223 -14.55 -12.87 20.45
CA GLY A 223 -13.90 -13.92 21.25
C GLY A 223 -12.48 -14.35 20.82
N GLN A 224 -11.92 -13.77 19.75
CA GLN A 224 -10.62 -14.12 19.18
C GLN A 224 -9.85 -12.90 18.65
N ASP A 225 -8.70 -12.60 19.25
CA ASP A 225 -7.87 -11.44 18.87
C ASP A 225 -7.15 -11.61 17.52
N LEU A 226 -6.91 -12.87 17.14
CA LEU A 226 -6.27 -13.21 15.87
C LEU A 226 -6.90 -14.46 15.27
N ARG A 227 -7.45 -14.34 14.07
CA ARG A 227 -7.99 -15.46 13.27
C ARG A 227 -6.94 -16.53 13.02
N GLN A 228 -7.37 -17.78 12.90
CA GLN A 228 -6.48 -18.86 12.50
C GLN A 228 -5.90 -18.60 11.09
N PRO A 229 -4.60 -18.90 10.87
CA PRO A 229 -3.98 -18.70 9.59
C PRO A 229 -4.56 -19.64 8.54
N ARG A 230 -4.85 -19.11 7.35
CA ARG A 230 -5.19 -19.94 6.19
C ARG A 230 -3.95 -20.68 5.70
N LYS A 231 -4.14 -21.92 5.23
CA LYS A 231 -3.05 -22.76 4.69
C LYS A 231 -2.30 -22.09 3.52
N GLU A 232 -3.04 -21.42 2.65
CA GLU A 232 -2.48 -20.72 1.50
C GLU A 232 -3.23 -19.40 1.27
N CYS A 233 -2.45 -18.36 0.95
CA CYS A 233 -2.93 -17.02 0.69
C CYS A 233 -2.34 -16.50 -0.61
N ALA A 234 -3.19 -16.15 -1.57
CA ALA A 234 -2.73 -15.46 -2.77
C ALA A 234 -1.95 -14.17 -2.40
N PHE A 235 -0.81 -13.98 -3.04
CA PHE A 235 -0.01 -12.77 -2.91
C PHE A 235 -0.84 -11.53 -3.24
N ARG A 236 -0.78 -10.54 -2.36
CA ARG A 236 -1.37 -9.22 -2.53
C ARG A 236 -0.42 -8.17 -2.00
N GLY A 237 -0.51 -6.97 -2.54
CA GLY A 237 0.34 -5.85 -2.19
C GLY A 237 1.51 -5.67 -3.16
N THR A 238 2.45 -4.83 -2.77
CA THR A 238 3.54 -4.37 -3.64
C THR A 238 4.82 -5.17 -3.40
N THR A 239 5.28 -5.91 -4.41
CA THR A 239 6.45 -6.83 -4.36
C THR A 239 7.66 -6.25 -3.64
N ARG A 240 8.00 -4.98 -3.91
CA ARG A 240 9.15 -4.28 -3.32
C ARG A 240 9.13 -4.27 -1.79
N TYR A 241 7.96 -4.04 -1.19
CA TYR A 241 7.81 -3.88 0.25
C TYR A 241 7.20 -5.12 0.92
N ALA A 242 6.59 -6.04 0.17
CA ALA A 242 5.92 -7.22 0.72
C ALA A 242 6.82 -8.08 1.64
N SER A 243 6.30 -8.51 2.79
CA SER A 243 7.01 -9.36 3.76
C SER A 243 7.46 -10.71 3.18
N MET A 244 8.38 -11.40 3.86
CA MET A 244 8.76 -12.77 3.48
C MET A 244 7.56 -13.72 3.51
N ALA A 245 6.62 -13.57 4.45
CA ALA A 245 5.44 -14.41 4.50
C ALA A 245 4.51 -14.17 3.30
N ALA A 246 4.35 -12.92 2.86
CA ALA A 246 3.62 -12.61 1.62
C ALA A 246 4.29 -13.27 0.40
N HIS A 247 5.62 -13.19 0.31
CA HIS A 247 6.43 -13.88 -0.69
C HIS A 247 6.36 -15.41 -0.62
N ASP A 248 5.90 -15.99 0.48
CA ASP A 248 5.67 -17.42 0.68
C ASP A 248 4.20 -17.83 0.49
N ASN A 249 3.31 -16.91 0.10
CA ASN A 249 1.85 -17.14 0.07
C ASN A 249 1.28 -17.58 1.45
N LYS A 250 1.91 -17.16 2.55
CA LYS A 250 1.43 -17.42 3.91
C LYS A 250 0.44 -16.36 4.35
N GLU A 251 -0.39 -16.69 5.34
CA GLU A 251 -1.27 -15.69 5.97
C GLU A 251 -0.42 -14.63 6.67
N GLN A 252 -0.75 -13.37 6.41
CA GLN A 252 -0.07 -12.23 7.00
C GLN A 252 -0.66 -11.88 8.38
N SER A 253 0.19 -11.33 9.24
CA SER A 253 -0.08 -10.89 10.60
C SER A 253 0.48 -9.47 10.84
N ARG A 254 0.41 -8.98 12.07
CA ARG A 254 0.91 -7.65 12.46
C ARG A 254 2.40 -7.46 12.13
N LYS A 255 3.19 -8.53 12.26
CA LYS A 255 4.63 -8.50 11.97
C LYS A 255 4.93 -8.26 10.49
N ASP A 256 4.03 -8.68 9.61
CA ASP A 256 4.21 -8.57 8.16
C ASP A 256 4.03 -7.12 7.68
N ASP A 257 3.07 -6.39 8.24
CA ASP A 257 2.95 -4.95 8.02
C ASP A 257 4.18 -4.19 8.55
N LEU A 258 4.73 -4.61 9.71
CA LEU A 258 5.96 -4.03 10.25
C LEU A 258 7.22 -4.37 9.45
N GLU A 259 7.31 -5.58 8.87
CA GLU A 259 8.39 -5.94 7.96
C GLU A 259 8.32 -5.11 6.68
N SER A 260 7.12 -4.90 6.13
CA SER A 260 6.93 -4.00 4.99
C SER A 260 7.24 -2.54 5.32
N TRP A 261 6.86 -2.08 6.52
CA TRP A 261 7.26 -0.78 7.05
C TRP A 261 8.78 -0.65 7.18
N TRP A 262 9.45 -1.67 7.71
CA TRP A 262 10.91 -1.68 7.84
C TRP A 262 11.58 -1.51 6.48
N TYR A 263 11.16 -2.27 5.45
CA TYR A 263 11.69 -2.09 4.09
C TYR A 263 11.45 -0.69 3.52
N MET A 264 10.29 -0.10 3.80
CA MET A 264 9.98 1.27 3.39
C MET A 264 10.92 2.29 4.04
N ILE A 265 11.14 2.19 5.35
CA ILE A 265 12.04 3.08 6.08
C ILE A 265 13.50 2.87 5.64
N CYS A 266 13.94 1.63 5.45
CA CYS A 266 15.28 1.34 4.90
C CYS A 266 15.48 2.00 3.54
N GLU A 267 14.50 1.93 2.63
CA GLU A 267 14.58 2.61 1.33
C GLU A 267 14.73 4.12 1.48
N MET A 268 14.06 4.74 2.46
CA MET A 268 14.20 6.16 2.72
C MET A 268 15.53 6.52 3.39
N MET A 269 16.11 5.64 4.20
CA MET A 269 17.41 5.89 4.87
C MET A 269 18.61 5.71 3.92
N VAL A 270 18.59 4.66 3.09
CA VAL A 270 19.77 4.23 2.30
C VAL A 270 19.62 4.54 0.81
N PHE A 271 18.40 4.84 0.35
CA PHE A 271 18.00 5.20 -1.02
C PHE A 271 18.18 4.12 -2.09
N ASP A 272 18.96 3.09 -1.82
CA ASP A 272 19.35 2.06 -2.77
C ASP A 272 19.20 0.66 -2.18
N ILE A 273 17.95 0.28 -1.89
CA ILE A 273 17.66 -1.09 -1.45
C ILE A 273 18.05 -2.09 -2.54
N PRO A 274 18.51 -3.30 -2.18
CA PRO A 274 19.18 -4.22 -3.12
C PRO A 274 18.32 -4.62 -4.32
N TRP A 275 16.99 -4.67 -4.12
CA TRP A 275 16.01 -5.08 -5.12
C TRP A 275 15.24 -3.90 -5.73
N LYS A 276 15.73 -2.67 -5.59
CA LYS A 276 15.10 -1.46 -6.14
C LYS A 276 14.91 -1.55 -7.66
N GLN A 277 15.88 -2.16 -8.35
CA GLN A 277 15.89 -2.31 -9.81
C GLN A 277 15.02 -3.49 -10.30
N CYS A 278 14.64 -4.41 -9.42
CA CYS A 278 13.72 -5.49 -9.77
C CYS A 278 12.36 -4.89 -10.15
N ARG A 279 11.94 -5.12 -11.40
CA ARG A 279 10.61 -4.71 -11.88
C ARG A 279 9.54 -5.53 -11.15
N GLY A 280 8.34 -4.96 -10.96
CA GLY A 280 7.31 -5.51 -10.06
C GLY A 280 6.85 -6.97 -10.30
N VAL A 281 7.17 -7.55 -11.47
CA VAL A 281 6.90 -8.95 -11.84
C VAL A 281 7.95 -9.94 -11.31
N ASP A 282 9.12 -9.46 -10.87
CA ASP A 282 10.24 -10.30 -10.46
C ASP A 282 10.21 -10.64 -8.97
N ARG A 283 9.12 -11.29 -8.55
CA ARG A 283 8.87 -11.63 -7.14
C ARG A 283 9.99 -12.49 -6.54
N ASP A 284 10.46 -13.49 -7.30
CA ASP A 284 11.44 -14.45 -6.80
C ASP A 284 12.81 -13.81 -6.59
N ASN A 285 13.27 -12.91 -7.46
CA ASN A 285 14.53 -12.23 -7.23
C ASN A 285 14.43 -11.22 -6.09
N VAL A 286 13.31 -10.49 -5.95
CA VAL A 286 13.09 -9.63 -4.78
C VAL A 286 13.18 -10.44 -3.48
N LYS A 287 12.54 -11.62 -3.44
CA LYS A 287 12.60 -12.53 -2.29
C LYS A 287 14.03 -12.99 -2.00
N LYS A 288 14.77 -13.42 -3.02
CA LYS A 288 16.18 -13.83 -2.88
C LYS A 288 17.05 -12.70 -2.34
N SER A 289 16.87 -11.47 -2.82
CA SER A 289 17.61 -10.32 -2.31
C SER A 289 17.26 -9.98 -0.86
N LYS A 290 16.00 -10.20 -0.44
CA LYS A 290 15.58 -10.06 0.97
C LYS A 290 16.17 -11.13 1.89
N MET A 291 16.34 -12.36 1.39
CA MET A 291 17.05 -13.43 2.11
C MET A 291 18.54 -13.09 2.24
N LYS A 292 19.19 -12.74 1.13
CA LYS A 292 20.61 -12.33 1.14
C LYS A 292 20.88 -11.17 2.09
N LEU A 293 19.98 -10.18 2.16
CA LEU A 293 20.10 -9.07 3.11
C LEU A 293 20.14 -9.53 4.57
N ARG A 294 19.43 -10.61 4.93
CA ARG A 294 19.43 -11.20 6.28
C ARG A 294 20.65 -12.07 6.56
N GLU A 295 21.15 -12.76 5.54
CA GLU A 295 22.25 -13.73 5.66
C GLU A 295 23.64 -13.07 5.61
N ASP A 296 23.78 -11.96 4.87
CA ASP A 296 25.05 -11.29 4.61
C ASP A 296 25.21 -10.05 5.51
N GLU A 297 25.77 -10.26 6.71
CA GLU A 297 26.01 -9.19 7.69
C GLU A 297 26.93 -8.09 7.13
N THR A 298 27.93 -8.46 6.34
CA THR A 298 28.87 -7.51 5.72
C THR A 298 28.14 -6.59 4.75
N TYR A 299 27.25 -7.16 3.93
CA TYR A 299 26.42 -6.40 3.01
C TYR A 299 25.42 -5.52 3.75
N PHE A 300 24.82 -5.99 4.83
CA PHE A 300 23.92 -5.18 5.66
C PHE A 300 24.67 -3.98 6.29
N LYS A 301 25.86 -4.20 6.85
CA LYS A 301 26.75 -3.12 7.32
C LYS A 301 27.04 -2.11 6.23
N PHE A 302 27.36 -2.58 5.03
CA PHE A 302 27.62 -1.71 3.88
C PHE A 302 26.39 -0.89 3.48
N LEU A 303 25.19 -1.46 3.53
CA LEU A 303 23.93 -0.78 3.21
C LEU A 303 23.68 0.41 4.15
N PHE A 304 23.92 0.21 5.45
CA PHE A 304 23.73 1.22 6.50
C PHE A 304 25.01 1.95 6.93
N ARG A 305 26.06 1.92 6.09
CA ARG A 305 27.38 2.54 6.39
C ARG A 305 27.34 4.02 6.73
N LYS A 306 26.27 4.72 6.32
CA LYS A 306 26.09 6.16 6.58
C LYS A 306 25.42 6.43 7.92
N ALA A 307 24.44 5.61 8.31
CA ALA A 307 23.66 5.78 9.53
C ALA A 307 22.72 4.60 9.77
N GLY A 308 22.42 4.31 11.03
CA GLY A 308 21.31 3.45 11.45
C GLY A 308 21.56 1.94 11.42
N TYR A 309 22.81 1.49 11.20
CA TYR A 309 23.13 0.06 11.14
C TYR A 309 22.65 -0.70 12.38
N GLU A 310 23.07 -0.26 13.58
CA GLU A 310 22.76 -0.95 14.83
C GLU A 310 21.24 -0.99 15.08
N GLN A 311 20.56 0.14 14.91
CA GLN A 311 19.14 0.29 15.20
C GLN A 311 18.29 -0.50 14.20
N MET A 312 18.60 -0.42 12.90
CA MET A 312 17.84 -1.13 11.87
C MET A 312 18.11 -2.64 11.91
N SER A 313 19.33 -3.06 12.29
CA SER A 313 19.66 -4.46 12.57
C SER A 313 18.86 -4.99 13.76
N ALA A 314 18.81 -4.22 14.86
CA ALA A 314 18.06 -4.56 16.06
C ALA A 314 16.56 -4.74 15.78
N ILE A 315 15.95 -3.82 15.01
CA ILE A 315 14.55 -3.95 14.58
C ILE A 315 14.35 -5.20 13.73
N LEU A 316 15.20 -5.46 12.72
CA LEU A 316 15.04 -6.62 11.84
C LEU A 316 15.14 -7.94 12.62
N PHE A 317 16.14 -8.06 13.49
CA PHE A 317 16.34 -9.21 14.35
C PHE A 317 15.14 -9.43 15.29
N TYR A 318 14.58 -8.35 15.84
CA TYR A 318 13.36 -8.40 16.62
C TYR A 318 12.17 -8.92 15.80
N LEU A 319 11.94 -8.39 14.59
CA LEU A 319 10.84 -8.81 13.71
C LEU A 319 10.95 -10.28 13.28
N ASP A 320 12.17 -10.78 13.05
CA ASP A 320 12.42 -12.17 12.67
C ASP A 320 12.11 -13.16 13.81
N LYS A 321 12.14 -12.71 15.08
CA LYS A 321 11.71 -13.52 16.25
C LYS A 321 10.21 -13.57 16.44
N LEU A 322 9.44 -12.68 15.81
CA LEU A 322 7.99 -12.66 15.97
C LEU A 322 7.33 -13.80 15.21
N GLU A 323 6.32 -14.38 15.84
CA GLU A 323 5.45 -15.40 15.25
C GLU A 323 4.17 -14.77 14.70
N TYR A 324 3.39 -15.55 13.96
CA TYR A 324 2.08 -15.14 13.45
C TYR A 324 1.16 -14.58 14.57
N THR A 325 1.22 -15.21 15.75
CA THR A 325 0.40 -14.90 16.92
C THR A 325 0.93 -13.74 17.75
N SER A 326 2.18 -13.32 17.57
CA SER A 326 2.79 -12.28 18.40
C SER A 326 2.09 -10.94 18.28
N ILE A 327 1.97 -10.23 19.41
CA ILE A 327 1.66 -8.81 19.44
C ILE A 327 3.02 -8.08 19.46
N PRO A 328 3.35 -7.30 18.42
CA PRO A 328 4.61 -6.56 18.40
C PRO A 328 4.68 -5.51 19.53
N ASP A 329 5.90 -5.30 20.02
CA ASP A 329 6.31 -4.21 20.89
C ASP A 329 6.68 -3.03 19.99
N TYR A 330 5.69 -2.18 19.74
CA TYR A 330 5.86 -0.99 18.90
C TYR A 330 6.73 0.06 19.60
N ASP A 331 6.78 0.07 20.92
CA ASP A 331 7.56 1.03 21.70
C ASP A 331 9.05 0.72 21.59
N TYR A 332 9.43 -0.56 21.61
CA TYR A 332 10.79 -0.99 21.28
C TYR A 332 11.25 -0.48 19.91
N ILE A 333 10.41 -0.64 18.88
CA ILE A 333 10.74 -0.15 17.52
C ILE A 333 10.86 1.38 17.51
N TYR A 334 9.98 2.08 18.22
CA TYR A 334 10.05 3.53 18.38
C TYR A 334 11.33 3.98 19.07
N HIS A 335 11.79 3.29 20.13
CA HIS A 335 13.05 3.60 20.81
C HIS A 335 14.25 3.40 19.89
N GLN A 336 14.23 2.40 19.00
CA GLN A 336 15.27 2.26 17.98
C GLN A 336 15.30 3.46 17.01
N LEU A 337 14.14 4.03 16.64
CA LEU A 337 14.10 5.28 15.86
C LEU A 337 14.64 6.48 16.66
N GLN A 338 14.34 6.57 17.96
CA GLN A 338 14.93 7.61 18.82
C GLN A 338 16.46 7.48 18.89
N ASN A 339 16.98 6.26 18.95
CA ASN A 339 18.42 6.01 18.93
C ASN A 339 19.04 6.45 17.59
N VAL A 340 18.35 6.24 16.45
CA VAL A 340 18.80 6.81 15.16
C VAL A 340 18.84 8.34 15.24
N ALA A 341 17.81 8.98 15.80
CA ALA A 341 17.78 10.43 15.96
C ALA A 341 18.95 10.94 16.82
N PHE A 342 19.17 10.29 17.96
CA PHE A 342 20.23 10.64 18.90
C PHE A 342 21.63 10.54 18.29
N VAL A 343 21.96 9.39 17.67
CA VAL A 343 23.28 9.17 17.05
C VAL A 343 23.55 10.12 15.88
N ASN A 344 22.50 10.61 15.22
CA ASN A 344 22.61 11.55 14.09
C ASN A 344 22.38 13.02 14.50
N SER A 345 22.32 13.32 15.81
CA SER A 345 22.11 14.68 16.34
C SER A 345 20.85 15.37 15.78
N ILE A 346 19.78 14.62 15.57
CA ILE A 346 18.51 15.11 15.02
C ILE A 346 17.68 15.70 16.16
N ALA A 347 17.41 17.00 16.10
CA ALA A 347 16.60 17.68 17.09
C ALA A 347 15.10 17.28 16.98
N PRO A 348 14.35 17.26 18.10
CA PRO A 348 12.90 17.00 18.10
C PRO A 348 12.12 17.85 17.09
N LYS A 349 12.53 19.11 16.95
CA LYS A 349 11.86 20.12 16.14
C LYS A 349 12.46 20.33 14.74
N THR A 350 13.39 19.48 14.31
CA THR A 350 14.00 19.58 12.97
C THR A 350 12.91 19.67 11.89
N PRO A 351 12.92 20.71 11.03
CA PRO A 351 11.96 20.87 9.94
C PRO A 351 11.90 19.65 9.02
N LEU A 352 10.74 19.43 8.40
CA LEU A 352 10.58 18.40 7.37
C LEU A 352 11.08 18.94 6.03
N ASP A 353 11.55 18.06 5.15
CA ASP A 353 12.14 18.48 3.87
C ASP A 353 11.13 19.19 2.95
N TRP A 354 9.83 18.92 3.14
CA TRP A 354 8.75 19.58 2.41
C TRP A 354 8.19 20.83 3.09
N ASP A 355 8.68 21.18 4.29
CA ASP A 355 8.39 22.43 4.99
C ASP A 355 9.65 22.96 5.71
N PRO A 356 10.73 23.26 4.97
CA PRO A 356 12.06 23.50 5.55
C PRO A 356 12.16 24.80 6.37
N LYS A 357 11.14 25.66 6.30
CA LYS A 357 11.12 26.97 6.97
C LYS A 357 10.41 26.94 8.32
N LYS A 358 9.71 25.86 8.67
CA LYS A 358 8.91 25.77 9.90
C LYS A 358 9.41 24.62 10.76
N GLU A 359 9.53 24.88 12.06
CA GLU A 359 9.84 23.83 13.04
C GLU A 359 8.79 22.70 12.97
N TYR A 360 9.24 21.47 13.20
CA TYR A 360 8.32 20.34 13.28
C TYR A 360 7.28 20.56 14.39
N ARG A 361 6.01 20.33 14.04
CA ARG A 361 4.81 20.53 14.86
C ARG A 361 3.75 19.47 14.61
N GLY A 362 4.17 18.35 14.02
CA GLY A 362 3.29 17.22 13.73
C GLY A 362 3.02 16.36 14.97
N PRO A 363 2.18 15.34 14.85
CA PRO A 363 1.92 14.39 15.93
C PRO A 363 3.21 13.73 16.43
N VAL A 364 3.27 13.47 17.74
CA VAL A 364 4.36 12.74 18.38
C VAL A 364 3.87 11.34 18.75
N TYR A 365 4.74 10.35 18.61
CA TYR A 365 4.45 8.98 19.04
C TYR A 365 4.09 8.96 20.53
N LYS A 366 3.01 8.26 20.87
CA LYS A 366 2.58 8.07 22.26
C LYS A 366 2.95 6.66 22.69
N GLU A 367 3.77 6.50 23.72
CA GLU A 367 4.15 5.19 24.25
C GLU A 367 3.03 4.57 25.09
N ASN A 368 3.20 3.30 25.47
CA ASN A 368 2.37 2.53 26.40
C ASN A 368 0.89 2.53 26.02
N GLN A 369 0.65 2.44 24.71
CA GLN A 369 -0.69 2.44 24.16
C GLN A 369 -1.31 1.05 24.30
N ASN A 370 -2.31 0.93 25.20
CA ASN A 370 -3.01 -0.33 25.48
C ASN A 370 -3.44 -1.06 24.21
N TYR A 371 -3.09 -2.34 24.08
CA TYR A 371 -3.56 -3.14 22.96
C TYR A 371 -5.09 -3.35 23.05
N ILE A 372 -5.85 -2.81 22.09
CA ILE A 372 -7.32 -2.77 22.14
C ILE A 372 -7.93 -3.93 21.35
N VAL A 373 -7.54 -5.16 21.66
CA VAL A 373 -8.28 -6.32 21.14
C VAL A 373 -8.52 -7.28 22.30
N LYS A 374 -9.76 -7.28 22.81
CA LYS A 374 -10.47 -8.46 23.32
C LYS A 374 -11.60 -8.73 22.34
N ALA A 375 -11.20 -9.01 21.10
CA ALA A 375 -12.02 -9.23 19.91
C ALA A 375 -13.06 -8.17 19.46
N LEU A 376 -13.06 -6.98 20.08
CA LEU A 376 -14.19 -6.03 20.19
C LEU A 376 -15.24 -6.65 21.13
N GLU A 377 -15.49 -6.12 22.34
CA GLU A 377 -16.46 -6.72 23.28
C GLU A 377 -17.87 -6.95 22.66
#